data_AF-A0A2H6H7C3-F1
#
_entry.id   AF-A0A2H6H7C3-F1
#
_cell.length_a   1.000
_cell.length_b   1.000
_cell.length_c   1.000
_cell.angle_alpha   90.00
_cell.angle_beta   90.00
_cell.angle_gamma   90.00
#
_symmetry.space_group_name_H-M   'P 1'
#
loop_
_entity.id
_entity.type
_entity.pdbx_description
1 polymer ?
#
loop_
_entity_poly.entity_id
_entity_poly.type
_entity_poly.pdbx_seq_one_letter_code
_entity_poly.pdbx_strand_id
1 'polypeptide(L)'
;MGLRGLLTGAAARARVPVFAVGGTGARDDVQKLRLRNEISMLDTPRPANILLVAGTFTDAGVAALRRVHDQMSPPRLTVQWGATTREGLPGEHVVSGDIDELVDTIVKLHGALLHGMLRSEEPLLPDVEPAEWRNVGPYGQGGKGMTGGVPYGRPMAERGPDRDGIQLDRLPVTLGPWLPAFPAGLTLRVTFQGDIIQEASVGPTTVTAAIAPPFREALDRPVPIADVELARARHHLRWLAEALRLQGLGAAGLRALRLAERLTPQDGDAVDAMARTVRRSGAFAWGLGSAGRVDPSLTGGLGPVARAGGRPDDARLEDPTYRSLGFSPITFDGGDPRSRWRQRLAEITQSLELVTQGRDRRAFGEGVVEGPRGRLEEGAPTPSSRMLELLPALLTGLEWGDAVTCLASLDVDPAEAIAGTPDTDEEDAA
;
A
#
# COMPACT_ATOMS: atom_id res chain seq x y z
N MET A 1 28.77 36.99 0.33
CA MET A 1 27.52 36.19 0.18
C MET A 1 26.71 36.34 1.44
N GLY A 2 25.46 36.80 1.36
CA GLY A 2 24.60 36.90 2.54
C GLY A 2 24.18 35.53 3.08
N LEU A 3 23.80 35.46 4.36
CA LEU A 3 23.32 34.23 5.03
C LEU A 3 22.23 33.52 4.22
N ARG A 4 21.33 34.28 3.57
CA ARG A 4 20.31 33.77 2.64
C ARG A 4 20.93 32.98 1.49
N GLY A 5 21.93 33.51 0.80
CA GLY A 5 22.58 32.82 -0.33
C GLY A 5 23.31 31.53 0.09
N LEU A 6 23.90 31.50 1.29
CA LEU A 6 24.54 30.30 1.85
C LEU A 6 23.52 29.24 2.25
N LEU A 7 22.41 29.64 2.88
CA LEU A 7 21.31 28.73 3.24
C LEU A 7 20.60 28.19 1.98
N THR A 8 20.39 29.02 0.96
CA THR A 8 19.82 28.60 -0.32
C THR A 8 20.75 27.63 -1.07
N GLY A 9 22.07 27.87 -1.07
CA GLY A 9 23.04 26.96 -1.67
C GLY A 9 23.17 25.60 -0.95
N ALA A 10 22.99 25.59 0.37
CA ALA A 10 22.94 24.35 1.16
C ALA A 10 21.60 23.61 0.96
N ALA A 11 20.48 24.32 0.88
CA ALA A 11 19.16 23.76 0.61
C ALA A 11 19.05 23.15 -0.80
N ALA A 12 19.72 23.73 -1.81
CA ALA A 12 19.79 23.18 -3.16
C ALA A 12 20.58 21.86 -3.26
N ARG A 13 21.34 21.50 -2.22
CA ARG A 13 22.02 20.19 -2.10
C ARG A 13 21.24 19.19 -1.24
N ALA A 14 20.14 19.64 -0.61
CA ALA A 14 19.27 18.76 0.16
C ALA A 14 18.38 17.95 -0.77
N ARG A 15 17.99 16.75 -0.32
CA ARG A 15 17.06 15.89 -1.06
C ARG A 15 15.70 16.57 -1.16
N VAL A 16 15.06 16.52 -2.31
CA VAL A 16 13.74 17.12 -2.51
C VAL A 16 12.70 16.37 -1.67
N PRO A 17 11.96 17.04 -0.75
CA PRO A 17 10.93 16.40 0.05
C PRO A 17 9.67 16.12 -0.78
N VAL A 18 9.43 14.85 -1.12
CA VAL A 18 8.33 14.40 -1.98
C VAL A 18 7.37 13.53 -1.18
N PHE A 19 6.08 13.84 -1.23
CA PHE A 19 5.02 12.90 -0.89
C PHE A 19 4.45 12.35 -2.19
N ALA A 20 4.56 11.04 -2.41
CA ALA A 20 4.15 10.42 -3.66
C ALA A 20 2.94 9.52 -3.47
N VAL A 21 2.02 9.59 -4.42
CA VAL A 21 0.84 8.75 -4.49
C VAL A 21 0.85 8.03 -5.84
N GLY A 22 0.99 6.70 -5.78
CA GLY A 22 0.86 5.81 -6.93
C GLY A 22 -0.53 5.19 -6.96
N GLY A 23 -1.31 5.54 -7.98
CA GLY A 23 -2.56 4.90 -8.33
C GLY A 23 -2.33 3.63 -9.14
N THR A 24 -3.39 3.16 -9.80
CA THR A 24 -3.34 1.94 -10.62
C THR A 24 -2.31 2.09 -11.73
N GLY A 25 -1.48 1.06 -11.92
CA GLY A 25 -0.44 1.01 -12.93
C GLY A 25 0.89 1.71 -12.58
N ALA A 26 0.96 2.52 -11.51
CA ALA A 26 2.17 3.29 -11.19
C ALA A 26 2.81 2.95 -9.83
N ARG A 27 2.20 2.04 -9.04
CA ARG A 27 2.66 1.71 -7.68
C ARG A 27 4.12 1.26 -7.61
N ASP A 28 4.50 0.34 -8.50
CA ASP A 28 5.85 -0.20 -8.54
C ASP A 28 6.87 0.86 -8.96
N ASP A 29 6.52 1.70 -9.93
CA ASP A 29 7.37 2.80 -10.39
C ASP A 29 7.56 3.87 -9.31
N VAL A 30 6.51 4.22 -8.57
CA VAL A 30 6.61 5.11 -7.41
C VAL A 30 7.48 4.49 -6.31
N GLN A 31 7.45 3.17 -6.12
CA GLN A 31 8.33 2.52 -5.14
C GLN A 31 9.81 2.67 -5.53
N LYS A 32 10.15 2.58 -6.82
CA LYS A 32 11.53 2.72 -7.34
C LYS A 32 12.15 4.09 -7.00
N LEU A 33 11.34 5.14 -6.85
CA LEU A 33 11.80 6.46 -6.45
C LEU A 33 12.51 6.46 -5.09
N ARG A 34 12.24 5.49 -4.21
CA ARG A 34 12.99 5.31 -2.96
C ARG A 34 14.48 4.99 -3.17
N LEU A 35 14.87 4.51 -4.35
CA LEU A 35 16.26 4.22 -4.71
C LEU A 35 17.05 5.47 -5.12
N ARG A 36 16.36 6.60 -5.33
CA ARG A 36 16.93 7.85 -5.81
C ARG A 36 17.46 8.69 -4.67
N ASN A 37 18.68 9.19 -4.82
CA ASN A 37 19.35 9.97 -3.78
C ASN A 37 18.92 11.44 -3.81
N GLU A 38 18.43 11.91 -4.95
CA GLU A 38 18.04 13.30 -5.21
C GLU A 38 16.73 13.68 -4.50
N ILE A 39 15.85 12.72 -4.27
CA ILE A 39 14.53 12.90 -3.66
C ILE A 39 14.44 12.15 -2.34
N SER A 40 13.64 12.65 -1.39
CA SER A 40 13.31 12.01 -0.11
C SER A 40 11.81 11.74 -0.08
N MET A 41 11.43 10.46 -0.15
CA MET A 41 10.04 10.01 -0.06
C MET A 41 9.56 10.09 1.39
N LEU A 42 8.54 10.90 1.64
CA LEU A 42 8.02 11.16 2.98
C LEU A 42 6.79 10.30 3.29
N ASP A 43 6.58 10.01 4.57
CA ASP A 43 5.44 9.23 5.06
C ASP A 43 4.22 10.09 5.43
N THR A 44 4.37 11.42 5.42
CA THR A 44 3.30 12.39 5.66
C THR A 44 3.42 13.55 4.66
N PRO A 45 2.30 14.09 4.16
CA PRO A 45 2.33 15.20 3.21
C PRO A 45 2.76 16.53 3.86
N ARG A 46 2.57 16.70 5.17
CA ARG A 46 2.77 17.98 5.85
C ARG A 46 4.13 18.67 5.58
N PRO A 47 5.27 17.95 5.64
CA PRO A 47 6.59 18.50 5.33
C PRO A 47 7.00 18.42 3.85
N ALA A 48 6.16 17.89 2.96
CA ALA A 48 6.50 17.79 1.54
C ALA A 48 6.39 19.15 0.84
N ASN A 49 7.27 19.39 -0.15
CA ASN A 49 7.11 20.50 -1.08
C ASN A 49 6.55 20.04 -2.43
N ILE A 50 6.72 18.76 -2.77
CA ILE A 50 6.24 18.17 -4.01
C ILE A 50 5.22 17.08 -3.69
N LEU A 51 4.01 17.21 -4.24
CA LEU A 51 3.04 16.13 -4.36
C LEU A 51 3.28 15.44 -5.70
N LEU A 52 3.81 14.23 -5.70
CA LEU A 52 3.91 13.42 -6.90
C LEU A 52 2.65 12.56 -7.03
N VAL A 53 1.95 12.66 -8.16
CA VAL A 53 0.77 11.85 -8.49
C VAL A 53 1.08 11.04 -9.73
N ALA A 54 0.95 9.71 -9.66
CA ALA A 54 1.25 8.82 -10.78
C ALA A 54 0.18 7.75 -10.93
N GLY A 55 -0.18 7.39 -12.17
CA GLY A 55 -1.19 6.38 -12.47
C GLY A 55 -2.64 6.86 -12.41
N THR A 56 -3.59 5.93 -12.49
CA THR A 56 -5.03 6.24 -12.59
C THR A 56 -5.76 6.15 -11.25
N PHE A 57 -6.79 6.97 -11.11
CA PHE A 57 -7.58 7.15 -9.88
C PHE A 57 -9.07 7.27 -10.22
N THR A 58 -9.93 6.91 -9.26
CA THR A 58 -11.37 7.23 -9.33
C THR A 58 -11.60 8.69 -8.90
N ASP A 59 -12.80 9.22 -9.14
CA ASP A 59 -13.18 10.57 -8.68
C ASP A 59 -13.04 10.73 -7.16
N ALA A 60 -13.39 9.68 -6.40
CA ALA A 60 -13.18 9.65 -4.95
C ALA A 60 -11.68 9.70 -4.59
N GLY A 61 -10.83 9.07 -5.39
CA GLY A 61 -9.37 9.14 -5.25
C GLY A 61 -8.81 10.53 -5.54
N VAL A 62 -9.28 11.18 -6.60
CA VAL A 62 -8.94 12.57 -6.92
C VAL A 62 -9.39 13.51 -5.81
N ALA A 63 -10.60 13.34 -5.27
CA ALA A 63 -11.08 14.11 -4.14
C ALA A 63 -10.21 13.92 -2.88
N ALA A 64 -9.69 12.71 -2.65
CA ALA A 64 -8.75 12.45 -1.56
C ALA A 64 -7.37 13.07 -1.83
N LEU A 65 -6.88 13.09 -3.08
CA LEU A 65 -5.63 13.77 -3.46
C LEU A 65 -5.70 15.28 -3.22
N ARG A 66 -6.85 15.93 -3.48
CA ARG A 66 -7.05 17.35 -3.15
C ARG A 66 -6.87 17.63 -1.65
N ARG A 67 -7.34 16.73 -0.78
CA ARG A 67 -7.10 16.83 0.68
C ARG A 67 -5.63 16.68 1.03
N VAL A 68 -4.93 15.73 0.39
CA VAL A 68 -3.48 15.53 0.61
C VAL A 68 -2.70 16.78 0.19
N HIS A 69 -3.01 17.35 -0.97
CA HIS A 69 -2.41 18.60 -1.44
C HIS A 69 -2.57 19.73 -0.40
N ASP A 70 -3.78 19.95 0.12
CA ASP A 70 -4.05 21.03 1.08
C ASP A 70 -3.48 20.75 2.48
N GLN A 71 -3.12 19.50 2.80
CA GLN A 71 -2.39 19.15 4.03
C GLN A 71 -0.91 19.56 3.97
N MET A 72 -0.33 19.73 2.78
CA MET A 72 1.04 20.20 2.60
C MET A 72 1.17 21.68 2.99
N SER A 73 2.28 22.00 3.66
CA SER A 73 2.61 23.38 3.99
C SER A 73 3.19 24.09 2.76
N PRO A 74 2.85 25.38 2.51
CA PRO A 74 3.55 26.17 1.51
C PRO A 74 5.05 26.30 1.83
N PRO A 75 5.94 26.37 0.81
CA PRO A 75 5.62 26.28 -0.61
C PRO A 75 5.35 24.83 -1.05
N ARG A 76 4.31 24.63 -1.86
CA ARG A 76 3.90 23.32 -2.40
C ARG A 76 3.67 23.38 -3.91
N LEU A 77 3.87 22.24 -4.58
CA LEU A 77 3.69 22.06 -6.01
C LEU A 77 3.29 20.61 -6.30
N THR A 78 2.46 20.42 -7.33
CA THR A 78 2.03 19.10 -7.80
C THR A 78 2.79 18.74 -9.08
N VAL A 79 3.28 17.50 -9.15
CA VAL A 79 3.89 16.92 -10.36
C VAL A 79 3.10 15.67 -10.71
N GLN A 80 2.61 15.59 -11.94
CA GLN A 80 1.93 14.41 -12.46
C GLN A 80 2.88 13.57 -13.32
N TRP A 81 2.84 12.24 -13.18
CA TRP A 81 3.71 11.33 -13.91
C TRP A 81 2.95 10.19 -14.60
N GLY A 82 3.18 10.05 -15.91
CA GLY A 82 2.56 9.01 -16.73
C GLY A 82 1.11 9.31 -17.10
N ALA A 83 0.31 8.26 -17.29
CA ALA A 83 -1.12 8.37 -17.58
C ALA A 83 -1.91 8.65 -16.29
N THR A 84 -1.99 9.92 -15.90
CA THR A 84 -2.77 10.38 -14.75
C THR A 84 -4.12 10.96 -15.16
N THR A 85 -5.15 10.73 -14.34
CA THR A 85 -6.39 11.49 -14.44
C THR A 85 -6.09 12.96 -14.14
N ARG A 86 -6.25 13.84 -15.12
CA ARG A 86 -5.84 15.26 -15.03
C ARG A 86 -6.85 16.14 -14.32
N GLU A 87 -8.13 15.77 -14.33
CA GLU A 87 -9.21 16.63 -13.83
C GLU A 87 -9.17 16.74 -12.30
N GLY A 88 -9.31 17.96 -11.77
CA GLY A 88 -9.41 18.23 -10.33
C GLY A 88 -8.08 18.42 -9.58
N LEU A 89 -6.93 18.31 -10.26
CA LEU A 89 -5.59 18.60 -9.70
C LEU A 89 -4.82 19.62 -10.57
N PRO A 90 -3.83 20.34 -10.01
CA PRO A 90 -2.96 21.21 -10.80
C PRO A 90 -2.28 20.43 -11.93
N GLY A 91 -2.35 20.98 -13.15
CA GLY A 91 -1.94 20.32 -14.39
C GLY A 91 -0.75 20.98 -15.10
N GLU A 92 -0.08 21.95 -14.47
CA GLU A 92 1.01 22.72 -15.10
C GLU A 92 2.31 21.90 -15.28
N HIS A 93 2.47 20.83 -14.50
CA HIS A 93 3.69 20.03 -14.45
C HIS A 93 3.37 18.55 -14.65
N VAL A 94 3.43 18.12 -15.90
CA VAL A 94 3.20 16.72 -16.30
C VAL A 94 4.47 16.18 -16.93
N VAL A 95 4.93 15.03 -16.44
CA VAL A 95 6.07 14.29 -16.98
C VAL A 95 5.56 13.00 -17.60
N SER A 96 5.92 12.75 -18.85
CA SER A 96 5.58 11.49 -19.56
C SER A 96 6.81 10.61 -19.82
N GLY A 97 8.01 11.10 -19.50
CA GLY A 97 9.26 10.36 -19.62
C GLY A 97 9.48 9.34 -18.52
N ASP A 98 10.71 8.82 -18.51
CA ASP A 98 11.16 7.83 -17.54
C ASP A 98 11.42 8.42 -16.15
N ILE A 99 11.91 7.56 -15.25
CA ILE A 99 12.22 7.94 -13.87
C ILE A 99 13.36 8.95 -13.75
N ASP A 100 14.31 8.97 -14.70
CA ASP A 100 15.42 9.93 -14.69
C ASP A 100 14.92 11.32 -15.08
N GLU A 101 14.14 11.42 -16.16
CA GLU A 101 13.48 12.66 -16.58
C GLU A 101 12.57 13.22 -15.46
N LEU A 102 11.82 12.34 -14.78
CA LEU A 102 11.00 12.73 -13.65
C LEU A 102 11.82 13.34 -12.52
N VAL A 103 12.89 12.66 -12.10
CA VAL A 103 13.72 13.12 -10.97
C VAL A 103 14.38 14.45 -11.30
N ASP A 104 14.92 14.61 -12.50
CA ASP A 104 15.52 15.87 -12.96
C ASP A 104 14.48 17.00 -12.97
N THR A 105 13.26 16.70 -13.42
CA THR A 105 12.15 17.67 -13.42
C THR A 105 11.77 18.07 -12.00
N ILE A 106 11.61 17.12 -11.07
CA ILE A 106 11.30 17.38 -9.66
C ILE A 106 12.38 18.27 -9.02
N VAL A 107 13.67 17.98 -9.24
CA VAL A 107 14.78 18.78 -8.72
C VAL A 107 14.76 20.20 -9.27
N LYS A 108 14.53 20.35 -10.59
CA LYS A 108 14.43 21.65 -11.24
C LYS A 108 13.26 22.48 -10.71
N LEU A 109 12.07 21.88 -10.59
CA LEU A 109 10.86 22.55 -10.12
C LEU A 109 10.96 22.94 -8.65
N HIS A 110 11.47 22.04 -7.79
CA HIS A 110 11.71 22.36 -6.38
C HIS A 110 12.71 23.51 -6.21
N GLY A 111 13.79 23.49 -6.99
CA GLY A 111 14.72 24.61 -7.08
C GLY A 111 14.02 25.91 -7.45
N ALA A 112 13.22 25.92 -8.51
CA ALA A 112 12.49 27.11 -8.94
C ALA A 112 11.48 27.62 -7.91
N LEU A 113 10.79 26.70 -7.22
CA LEU A 113 9.86 27.00 -6.14
C LEU A 113 10.56 27.67 -4.95
N LEU A 114 11.70 27.15 -4.50
CA LEU A 114 12.45 27.72 -3.37
C LEU A 114 13.10 29.08 -3.69
N HIS A 115 13.43 29.33 -4.95
CA HIS A 115 13.97 30.63 -5.40
C HIS A 115 12.87 31.66 -5.70
N GLY A 116 11.58 31.31 -5.55
CA GLY A 116 10.45 32.19 -5.83
C GLY A 116 10.23 32.44 -7.33
N MET A 117 10.81 31.62 -8.21
CA MET A 117 10.57 31.66 -9.65
C MET A 117 9.23 31.00 -10.01
N LEU A 118 8.80 30.02 -9.20
CA LEU A 118 7.44 29.49 -9.21
C LEU A 118 6.71 29.93 -7.94
N ARG A 119 5.41 30.20 -8.07
CA ARG A 119 4.54 30.46 -6.92
C ARG A 119 4.10 29.11 -6.32
N SER A 120 3.83 29.11 -5.01
CA SER A 120 3.18 27.97 -4.37
C SER A 120 1.76 27.81 -4.92
N GLU A 121 1.31 26.57 -5.07
CA GLU A 121 -0.07 26.27 -5.44
C GLU A 121 -1.04 26.70 -4.31
N GLU A 122 -2.15 27.33 -4.70
CA GLU A 122 -3.21 27.75 -3.78
C GLU A 122 -4.06 26.55 -3.30
N PRO A 123 -4.74 26.65 -2.14
CA PRO A 123 -5.58 25.56 -1.66
C PRO A 123 -6.66 25.16 -2.69
N LEU A 124 -6.89 23.85 -2.84
CA LEU A 124 -7.85 23.30 -3.79
C LEU A 124 -9.25 23.16 -3.18
N LEU A 125 -9.34 23.05 -1.87
CA LEU A 125 -10.59 22.92 -1.12
C LEU A 125 -11.01 24.27 -0.54
N PRO A 126 -12.32 24.50 -0.37
CA PRO A 126 -12.80 25.70 0.28
C PRO A 126 -12.32 25.75 1.74
N ASP A 127 -11.93 26.94 2.18
CA ASP A 127 -11.62 27.22 3.59
C ASP A 127 -12.93 27.38 4.38
N VAL A 128 -13.55 26.25 4.67
CA VAL A 128 -14.78 26.14 5.46
C VAL A 128 -14.55 25.24 6.66
N GLU A 129 -15.11 25.61 7.80
CA GLU A 129 -15.04 24.74 8.97
C GLU A 129 -15.72 23.39 8.67
N PRO A 130 -15.04 22.25 8.89
CA PRO A 130 -15.56 20.93 8.52
C PRO A 130 -16.73 20.47 9.39
N ALA A 131 -16.95 21.12 10.53
CA ALA A 131 -18.12 20.90 11.37
C ALA A 131 -18.83 22.24 11.55
N GLU A 132 -20.13 22.27 11.26
CA GLU A 132 -20.96 23.44 11.55
C GLU A 132 -20.88 23.74 13.06
N TRP A 133 -20.62 25.00 13.40
CA TRP A 133 -20.67 25.46 14.78
C TRP A 133 -22.05 25.20 15.36
N ARG A 134 -22.14 24.20 16.24
CA ARG A 134 -23.33 23.95 17.05
C ARG A 134 -23.21 24.85 18.27
N ASN A 135 -24.08 25.85 18.34
CA ASN A 135 -24.22 26.78 19.47
C ASN A 135 -24.33 26.08 20.86
N VAL A 136 -24.65 26.86 21.89
CA VAL A 136 -24.97 26.41 23.26
C VAL A 136 -25.65 25.03 23.28
N GLY A 137 -24.98 24.04 23.87
CA GLY A 137 -25.51 22.69 24.00
C GLY A 137 -26.83 22.67 24.79
N PRO A 138 -27.58 21.56 24.77
CA PRO A 138 -28.90 21.44 25.40
C PRO A 138 -28.93 21.74 26.90
N TYR A 139 -27.77 21.83 27.55
CA TYR A 139 -27.59 22.17 28.96
C TYR A 139 -27.09 23.60 29.22
N GLY A 140 -27.19 24.52 28.24
CA GLY A 140 -26.79 25.91 28.43
C GLY A 140 -25.28 26.15 28.41
N GLN A 141 -24.49 25.15 28.02
CA GLN A 141 -23.02 25.18 28.03
C GLN A 141 -22.48 25.43 26.62
N GLY A 142 -21.54 26.37 26.49
CA GLY A 142 -20.96 26.77 25.19
C GLY A 142 -21.54 28.08 24.66
N GLY A 143 -21.39 29.16 25.44
CA GLY A 143 -21.85 30.49 25.03
C GLY A 143 -20.93 31.63 25.45
N LYS A 144 -20.51 31.72 26.72
CA LYS A 144 -19.73 32.89 27.22
C LYS A 144 -18.82 32.64 28.44
N GLY A 145 -18.42 31.40 28.75
CA GLY A 145 -17.72 31.10 30.01
C GLY A 145 -16.54 30.12 29.90
N MET A 146 -15.48 30.40 30.67
CA MET A 146 -14.17 29.71 30.69
C MET A 146 -14.16 28.31 31.33
N THR A 147 -15.29 27.75 31.74
CA THR A 147 -15.31 26.49 32.50
C THR A 147 -16.59 25.70 32.24
N GLY A 148 -16.50 24.65 31.43
CA GLY A 148 -17.60 23.69 31.20
C GLY A 148 -18.30 23.90 29.86
N GLY A 149 -17.76 23.32 28.80
CA GLY A 149 -18.37 23.33 27.47
C GLY A 149 -17.50 22.58 26.47
N VAL A 150 -18.16 21.92 25.51
CA VAL A 150 -17.57 21.34 24.29
C VAL A 150 -16.43 22.24 23.77
N PRO A 151 -15.16 21.77 23.74
CA PRO A 151 -14.04 22.58 23.26
C PRO A 151 -14.34 23.05 21.84
N TYR A 152 -14.49 24.35 21.64
CA TYR A 152 -14.82 24.95 20.34
C TYR A 152 -16.11 24.41 19.69
N GLY A 153 -17.14 24.09 20.48
CA GLY A 153 -18.41 23.58 19.93
C GLY A 153 -18.32 22.15 19.37
N ARG A 154 -17.17 21.48 19.54
CA ARG A 154 -16.95 20.11 19.08
C ARG A 154 -17.33 19.12 20.18
N PRO A 155 -18.16 18.10 19.89
CA PRO A 155 -18.46 17.06 20.88
C PRO A 155 -17.16 16.40 21.33
N MET A 156 -17.00 16.23 22.65
CA MET A 156 -15.95 15.36 23.17
C MET A 156 -16.20 13.93 22.66
N ALA A 157 -15.13 13.16 22.51
CA ALA A 157 -15.24 11.75 22.19
C ALA A 157 -16.17 11.06 23.20
N GLU A 158 -17.08 10.21 22.70
CA GLU A 158 -17.90 9.39 23.58
C GLU A 158 -17.00 8.41 24.33
N ARG A 159 -17.35 8.09 25.58
CA ARG A 159 -16.61 7.11 26.39
C ARG A 159 -17.30 5.77 26.34
N GLY A 160 -16.54 4.70 26.20
CA GLY A 160 -17.02 3.31 26.24
C GLY A 160 -16.22 2.48 27.24
N PRO A 161 -16.76 1.35 27.73
CA PRO A 161 -15.99 0.42 28.57
C PRO A 161 -14.82 -0.16 27.77
N ASP A 162 -13.65 -0.29 28.40
CA ASP A 162 -12.47 -0.98 27.88
C ASP A 162 -12.24 -2.33 28.60
N ARG A 163 -11.26 -3.13 28.13
CA ARG A 163 -10.94 -4.48 28.62
C ARG A 163 -10.68 -4.59 30.13
N ASP A 164 -10.24 -3.52 30.77
CA ASP A 164 -9.97 -3.43 32.21
C ASP A 164 -11.16 -2.89 33.01
N GLY A 165 -12.29 -2.62 32.35
CA GLY A 165 -13.48 -2.01 32.94
C GLY A 165 -13.39 -0.50 33.11
N ILE A 166 -12.29 0.15 32.71
CA ILE A 166 -12.14 1.60 32.69
C ILE A 166 -12.83 2.16 31.45
N GLN A 167 -13.49 3.32 31.60
CA GLN A 167 -14.07 4.00 30.46
C GLN A 167 -13.01 4.83 29.73
N LEU A 168 -12.75 4.50 28.46
CA LEU A 168 -11.84 5.23 27.57
C LEU A 168 -12.60 5.95 26.45
N ASP A 169 -12.00 7.04 25.97
CA ASP A 169 -12.50 7.80 24.82
C ASP A 169 -12.48 6.93 23.55
N ARG A 170 -13.61 6.91 22.84
CA ARG A 170 -13.76 6.27 21.54
C ARG A 170 -13.40 7.27 20.46
N LEU A 171 -12.30 7.03 19.77
CA LEU A 171 -11.78 7.91 18.73
C LEU A 171 -12.05 7.32 17.35
N PRO A 172 -13.12 7.73 16.64
CA PRO A 172 -13.34 7.36 15.25
C PRO A 172 -12.35 8.11 14.35
N VAL A 173 -11.60 7.36 13.53
CA VAL A 173 -10.63 7.89 12.57
C VAL A 173 -10.84 7.21 11.21
N THR A 174 -10.68 7.97 10.14
CA THR A 174 -10.54 7.41 8.78
C THR A 174 -9.07 7.46 8.38
N LEU A 175 -8.51 6.29 8.06
CA LEU A 175 -7.13 6.10 7.65
C LEU A 175 -7.08 5.74 6.17
N GLY A 176 -6.10 6.29 5.45
CA GLY A 176 -6.03 6.18 3.98
C GLY A 176 -6.83 7.27 3.25
N PRO A 177 -7.03 7.15 1.92
CA PRO A 177 -6.58 6.06 1.05
C PRO A 177 -5.09 6.11 0.67
N TRP A 178 -4.41 7.21 0.98
CA TRP A 178 -3.03 7.47 0.57
C TRP A 178 -2.04 7.41 1.74
N LEU A 179 -2.35 6.64 2.78
CA LEU A 179 -1.45 6.42 3.90
C LEU A 179 -0.32 5.48 3.43
N PRO A 180 0.97 5.88 3.44
CA PRO A 180 2.04 5.06 2.85
C PRO A 180 2.25 3.69 3.49
N ALA A 181 1.75 3.48 4.71
CA ALA A 181 1.78 2.18 5.37
C ALA A 181 0.68 1.21 4.92
N PHE A 182 -0.32 1.70 4.19
CA PHE A 182 -1.46 0.92 3.74
C PHE A 182 -1.34 0.62 2.24
N PRO A 183 -2.02 -0.44 1.75
CA PRO A 183 -2.25 -0.61 0.33
C PRO A 183 -2.83 0.65 -0.30
N ALA A 184 -2.28 1.03 -1.46
CA ALA A 184 -2.76 2.19 -2.20
C ALA A 184 -4.24 2.04 -2.50
N GLY A 185 -5.02 3.06 -2.15
CA GLY A 185 -6.46 3.08 -2.37
C GLY A 185 -7.30 2.51 -1.24
N LEU A 186 -6.70 1.90 -0.22
CA LEU A 186 -7.42 1.32 0.93
C LEU A 186 -7.81 2.42 1.92
N THR A 187 -9.11 2.56 2.15
CA THR A 187 -9.65 3.36 3.25
C THR A 187 -10.08 2.43 4.38
N LEU A 188 -9.64 2.70 5.61
CA LEU A 188 -10.13 2.01 6.81
C LEU A 188 -10.76 3.02 7.75
N ARG A 189 -12.01 2.76 8.15
CA ARG A 189 -12.67 3.49 9.24
C ARG A 189 -12.50 2.67 10.50
N VAL A 190 -11.85 3.25 11.50
CA VAL A 190 -11.48 2.57 12.74
C VAL A 190 -11.94 3.38 13.93
N THR A 191 -12.41 2.70 14.97
CA THR A 191 -12.68 3.31 16.27
C THR A 191 -11.60 2.83 17.24
N PHE A 192 -10.76 3.75 17.72
CA PHE A 192 -9.74 3.43 18.72
C PHE A 192 -10.27 3.64 20.14
N GLN A 193 -9.80 2.82 21.07
CA GLN A 193 -9.75 3.14 22.50
C GLN A 193 -8.34 2.87 23.00
N GLY A 194 -7.64 3.94 23.38
CA GLY A 194 -6.18 3.86 23.56
C GLY A 194 -5.49 3.53 22.23
N ASP A 195 -4.75 2.44 22.19
CA ASP A 195 -4.08 1.90 21.01
C ASP A 195 -4.79 0.68 20.39
N ILE A 196 -5.95 0.28 20.92
CA ILE A 196 -6.70 -0.89 20.45
C ILE A 196 -7.76 -0.47 19.43
N ILE A 197 -7.90 -1.26 18.37
CA ILE A 197 -9.00 -1.16 17.42
C ILE A 197 -10.24 -1.85 18.00
N GLN A 198 -11.28 -1.08 18.31
CA GLN A 198 -12.55 -1.60 18.84
C GLN A 198 -13.53 -1.96 17.73
N GLU A 199 -13.51 -1.18 16.65
CA GLU A 199 -14.33 -1.40 15.46
C GLU A 199 -13.49 -1.06 14.25
N ALA A 200 -13.67 -1.82 13.17
CA ALA A 200 -13.07 -1.56 11.88
C ALA A 200 -14.10 -1.76 10.77
N SER A 201 -13.98 -1.00 9.70
CA SER A 201 -14.69 -1.25 8.44
C SER A 201 -13.86 -0.74 7.26
N VAL A 202 -14.02 -1.39 6.12
CA VAL A 202 -13.37 -0.99 4.86
C VAL A 202 -14.23 0.07 4.18
N GLY A 203 -13.61 1.19 3.80
CA GLY A 203 -14.25 2.24 3.02
C GLY A 203 -14.17 1.99 1.52
N PRO A 204 -14.78 2.85 0.69
CA PRO A 204 -14.74 2.68 -0.76
C PRO A 204 -13.32 2.74 -1.31
N THR A 205 -13.05 1.93 -2.33
CA THR A 205 -11.79 1.92 -3.07
C THR A 205 -11.64 3.21 -3.89
N THR A 206 -10.41 3.71 -3.98
CA THR A 206 -10.09 5.00 -4.65
C THR A 206 -9.12 4.87 -5.82
N VAL A 207 -8.85 3.62 -6.22
CA VAL A 207 -8.04 3.21 -7.37
C VAL A 207 -8.94 2.50 -8.39
N THR A 208 -8.45 2.36 -9.63
CA THR A 208 -9.19 1.65 -10.70
C THR A 208 -8.81 0.17 -10.77
N ALA A 209 -9.67 -0.66 -11.35
CA ALA A 209 -9.45 -2.10 -11.45
C ALA A 209 -8.18 -2.44 -12.24
N ALA A 210 -7.38 -3.36 -11.71
CA ALA A 210 -6.25 -3.94 -12.43
C ALA A 210 -5.78 -5.28 -11.85
N ILE A 211 -5.33 -6.16 -12.75
CA ILE A 211 -4.51 -7.32 -12.44
C ILE A 211 -3.19 -7.13 -13.18
N ALA A 212 -2.06 -7.22 -12.48
CA ALA A 212 -0.75 -6.98 -13.07
C ALA A 212 -0.38 -8.08 -14.10
N PRO A 213 0.29 -7.73 -15.22
CA PRO A 213 0.91 -8.74 -16.06
C PRO A 213 2.06 -9.45 -15.31
N PRO A 214 2.37 -10.71 -15.65
CA PRO A 214 1.72 -11.53 -16.69
C PRO A 214 0.44 -12.24 -16.20
N PHE A 215 0.02 -12.06 -14.94
CA PHE A 215 -1.09 -12.82 -14.36
C PHE A 215 -2.42 -12.56 -15.05
N ARG A 216 -2.70 -11.33 -15.50
CA ARG A 216 -3.91 -11.06 -16.30
C ARG A 216 -3.89 -11.85 -17.61
N GLU A 217 -2.76 -11.87 -18.31
CA GLU A 217 -2.63 -12.61 -19.58
C GLU A 217 -2.73 -14.12 -19.37
N ALA A 218 -2.24 -14.62 -18.23
CA ALA A 218 -2.25 -16.03 -17.87
C ALA A 218 -3.67 -16.59 -17.63
N LEU A 219 -4.65 -15.73 -17.35
CA LEU A 219 -6.06 -16.15 -17.32
C LEU A 219 -6.54 -16.56 -18.72
N ASP A 220 -6.15 -15.81 -19.74
CA ASP A 220 -6.72 -15.91 -21.08
C ASP A 220 -5.90 -16.81 -22.02
N ARG A 221 -4.58 -16.91 -21.81
CA ARG A 221 -3.68 -17.66 -22.69
C ARG A 221 -2.48 -18.26 -21.95
N PRO A 222 -1.89 -19.35 -22.47
CA PRO A 222 -0.66 -19.89 -21.90
C PRO A 222 0.49 -18.89 -21.98
N VAL A 223 1.16 -18.64 -20.86
CA VAL A 223 2.31 -17.73 -20.73
C VAL A 223 3.59 -18.49 -20.32
N PRO A 224 4.80 -17.99 -20.62
CA PRO A 224 6.03 -18.63 -20.16
C PRO A 224 6.09 -18.74 -18.64
N ILE A 225 6.44 -19.92 -18.11
CA ILE A 225 6.63 -20.12 -16.67
C ILE A 225 7.69 -19.16 -16.12
N ALA A 226 8.74 -18.91 -16.91
CA ALA A 226 9.80 -17.97 -16.55
C ALA A 226 9.25 -16.56 -16.25
N ASP A 227 8.29 -16.07 -17.04
CA ASP A 227 7.73 -14.73 -16.88
C ASP A 227 6.86 -14.66 -15.61
N VAL A 228 6.01 -15.66 -15.39
CA VAL A 228 5.12 -15.73 -14.21
C VAL A 228 5.92 -15.84 -12.92
N GLU A 229 6.91 -16.74 -12.87
CA GLU A 229 7.68 -16.97 -11.65
C GLU A 229 8.69 -15.85 -11.37
N LEU A 230 9.28 -15.21 -12.40
CA LEU A 230 10.06 -13.99 -12.18
C LEU A 230 9.18 -12.83 -11.70
N ALA A 231 7.98 -12.66 -12.25
CA ALA A 231 7.04 -11.64 -11.79
C ALA A 231 6.62 -11.87 -10.33
N ARG A 232 6.33 -13.13 -9.95
CA ARG A 232 6.03 -13.52 -8.57
C ARG A 232 7.19 -13.21 -7.62
N ALA A 233 8.41 -13.60 -7.98
CA ALA A 233 9.60 -13.34 -7.17
C ALA A 233 9.86 -11.85 -6.98
N ARG A 234 9.71 -11.04 -8.05
CA ARG A 234 9.84 -9.57 -7.99
C ARG A 234 8.77 -8.96 -7.11
N HIS A 235 7.52 -9.42 -7.23
CA HIS A 235 6.40 -8.98 -6.40
C HIS A 235 6.69 -9.21 -4.92
N HIS A 236 7.08 -10.42 -4.53
CA HIS A 236 7.40 -10.73 -3.14
C HIS A 236 8.60 -9.92 -2.60
N LEU A 237 9.60 -9.62 -3.43
CA LEU A 237 10.72 -8.75 -3.03
C LEU A 237 10.28 -7.29 -2.85
N ARG A 238 9.39 -6.77 -3.69
CA ARG A 238 8.80 -5.42 -3.55
C ARG A 238 7.92 -5.32 -2.31
N TRP A 239 7.10 -6.34 -2.06
CA TRP A 239 6.34 -6.48 -0.83
C TRP A 239 7.28 -6.51 0.39
N LEU A 240 8.34 -7.32 0.36
CA LEU A 240 9.31 -7.43 1.45
C LEU A 240 10.02 -6.09 1.70
N ALA A 241 10.32 -5.32 0.63
CA ALA A 241 10.94 -4.02 0.76
C ALA A 241 10.08 -3.06 1.60
N GLU A 242 8.77 -3.04 1.36
CA GLU A 242 7.83 -2.23 2.11
C GLU A 242 7.61 -2.76 3.53
N ALA A 243 7.47 -4.07 3.68
CA ALA A 243 7.29 -4.71 4.97
C ALA A 243 8.50 -4.47 5.90
N LEU A 244 9.73 -4.54 5.36
CA LEU A 244 10.95 -4.20 6.11
C LEU A 244 11.00 -2.72 6.49
N ARG A 245 10.55 -1.83 5.61
CA ARG A 245 10.50 -0.39 5.90
C ARG A 245 9.56 -0.10 7.07
N LEU A 246 8.38 -0.70 7.09
CA LEU A 246 7.41 -0.56 8.17
C LEU A 246 7.92 -1.09 9.51
N GLN A 247 8.78 -2.11 9.47
CA GLN A 247 9.45 -2.66 10.66
C GLN A 247 10.70 -1.85 11.07
N GLY A 248 10.92 -0.65 10.53
CA GLY A 248 12.07 0.21 10.84
C GLY A 248 13.39 -0.25 10.21
N LEU A 249 13.37 -1.25 9.33
CA LEU A 249 14.54 -1.84 8.67
C LEU A 249 14.75 -1.28 7.25
N GLY A 250 14.60 0.03 7.09
CA GLY A 250 14.59 0.70 5.77
C GLY A 250 15.81 0.40 4.89
N ALA A 251 17.01 0.27 5.46
CA ALA A 251 18.21 -0.10 4.69
C ALA A 251 18.13 -1.52 4.10
N ALA A 252 17.56 -2.48 4.84
CA ALA A 252 17.30 -3.81 4.32
C ALA A 252 16.19 -3.77 3.26
N GLY A 253 15.15 -2.96 3.48
CA GLY A 253 14.10 -2.73 2.49
C GLY A 253 14.62 -2.18 1.16
N LEU A 254 15.51 -1.19 1.17
CA LEU A 254 16.15 -0.68 -0.04
C LEU A 254 17.01 -1.74 -0.75
N ARG A 255 17.65 -2.66 -0.02
CA ARG A 255 18.38 -3.78 -0.63
C ARG A 255 17.42 -4.77 -1.29
N ALA A 256 16.28 -5.08 -0.67
CA ALA A 256 15.25 -5.93 -1.25
C ALA A 256 14.66 -5.32 -2.53
N LEU A 257 14.37 -4.01 -2.50
CA LEU A 257 13.89 -3.28 -3.67
C LEU A 257 14.91 -3.28 -4.81
N ARG A 258 16.19 -3.00 -4.55
CA ARG A 258 17.24 -3.10 -5.58
C ARG A 258 17.33 -4.49 -6.19
N LEU A 259 17.20 -5.53 -5.36
CA LEU A 259 17.19 -6.92 -5.85
C LEU A 259 15.96 -7.18 -6.72
N ALA A 260 14.77 -6.70 -6.32
CA ALA A 260 13.55 -6.81 -7.11
C ALA A 260 13.68 -6.19 -8.51
N GLU A 261 14.35 -5.04 -8.63
CA GLU A 261 14.51 -4.34 -9.91
C GLU A 261 15.48 -5.05 -10.86
N ARG A 262 16.58 -5.61 -10.34
CA ARG A 262 17.61 -6.27 -11.16
C ARG A 262 17.43 -7.78 -11.30
N LEU A 263 16.40 -8.38 -10.69
CA LEU A 263 16.30 -9.82 -10.49
C LEU A 263 16.40 -10.62 -11.80
N THR A 264 17.35 -11.54 -11.86
CA THR A 264 17.49 -12.51 -12.94
C THR A 264 17.38 -13.94 -12.40
N PRO A 265 17.18 -14.96 -13.26
CA PRO A 265 17.15 -16.35 -12.84
C PRO A 265 18.44 -16.81 -12.12
N GLN A 266 19.56 -16.11 -12.32
CA GLN A 266 20.87 -16.44 -11.75
C GLN A 266 21.07 -15.87 -10.33
N ASP A 267 20.14 -15.06 -9.82
CA ASP A 267 20.28 -14.35 -8.54
C ASP A 267 19.90 -15.18 -7.30
N GLY A 268 19.87 -16.51 -7.38
CA GLY A 268 19.52 -17.40 -6.26
C GLY A 268 20.34 -17.14 -4.99
N ASP A 269 21.66 -17.03 -5.13
CA ASP A 269 22.57 -16.72 -4.00
C ASP A 269 22.28 -15.36 -3.34
N ALA A 270 21.87 -14.37 -4.15
CA ALA A 270 21.53 -13.04 -3.68
C ALA A 270 20.20 -13.04 -2.90
N VAL A 271 19.21 -13.80 -3.36
CA VAL A 271 17.95 -14.05 -2.65
C VAL A 271 18.23 -14.75 -1.31
N ASP A 272 19.07 -15.78 -1.30
CA ASP A 272 19.42 -16.50 -0.08
C ASP A 272 20.16 -15.61 0.93
N ALA A 273 21.07 -14.77 0.46
CA ALA A 273 21.75 -13.78 1.28
C ALA A 273 20.76 -12.75 1.87
N MET A 274 19.78 -12.31 1.08
CA MET A 274 18.70 -11.45 1.55
C MET A 274 17.87 -12.13 2.63
N ALA A 275 17.40 -13.36 2.39
CA ALA A 275 16.61 -14.12 3.34
C ALA A 275 17.37 -14.36 4.66
N ARG A 276 18.68 -14.67 4.59
CA ARG A 276 19.55 -14.75 5.78
C ARG A 276 19.64 -13.42 6.53
N THR A 277 19.75 -12.31 5.81
CA THR A 277 19.79 -10.96 6.40
C THR A 277 18.49 -10.64 7.14
N VAL A 278 17.33 -10.93 6.55
CA VAL A 278 16.02 -10.72 7.19
C VAL A 278 15.86 -11.62 8.41
N ARG A 279 16.27 -12.89 8.34
CA ARG A 279 16.25 -13.79 9.52
C ARG A 279 17.11 -13.28 10.67
N ARG A 280 18.22 -12.60 10.39
CA ARG A 280 19.16 -12.05 11.37
C ARG A 280 18.84 -10.63 11.83
N SER A 281 17.85 -9.95 11.24
CA SER A 281 17.55 -8.55 11.55
C SER A 281 16.78 -8.35 12.86
N GLY A 282 16.32 -9.44 13.50
CA GLY A 282 15.46 -9.38 14.68
C GLY A 282 13.97 -9.15 14.36
N ALA A 283 13.59 -8.92 13.10
CA ALA A 283 12.18 -8.78 12.70
C ALA A 283 11.35 -9.99 13.15
N PHE A 284 11.88 -11.20 12.92
CA PHE A 284 11.26 -12.45 13.35
C PHE A 284 11.28 -12.71 14.85
N ALA A 285 12.04 -11.96 15.64
CA ALA A 285 12.09 -12.13 17.10
C ALA A 285 11.15 -11.15 17.79
N TRP A 286 11.12 -9.89 17.34
CA TRP A 286 10.51 -8.77 18.07
C TRP A 286 9.44 -8.01 17.29
N GLY A 287 9.52 -7.97 15.95
CA GLY A 287 8.65 -7.13 15.12
C GLY A 287 7.42 -7.84 14.56
N LEU A 288 7.48 -9.17 14.45
CA LEU A 288 6.39 -10.00 13.93
C LEU A 288 5.77 -10.79 15.09
N GLY A 289 4.77 -10.17 15.72
CA GLY A 289 3.93 -10.78 16.75
C GLY A 289 3.09 -11.95 16.22
N SER A 290 2.43 -12.65 17.13
CA SER A 290 1.51 -13.76 16.81
C SER A 290 0.06 -13.32 16.57
N ALA A 291 -0.23 -12.02 16.75
CA ALA A 291 -1.52 -11.42 16.47
C ALA A 291 -1.82 -11.41 14.96
N GLY A 292 -3.10 -11.43 14.58
CA GLY A 292 -3.50 -11.45 13.17
C GLY A 292 -3.39 -12.82 12.49
N ARG A 293 -3.68 -13.90 13.23
CA ARG A 293 -3.88 -15.24 12.67
C ARG A 293 -5.18 -15.26 11.88
N VAL A 294 -5.13 -15.84 10.67
CA VAL A 294 -6.32 -16.06 9.86
C VAL A 294 -6.80 -17.49 10.10
N ASP A 295 -8.10 -17.67 10.34
CA ASP A 295 -8.72 -18.98 10.49
C ASP A 295 -8.50 -19.81 9.22
N PRO A 296 -7.83 -20.99 9.28
CA PRO A 296 -7.56 -21.82 8.12
C PRO A 296 -8.81 -22.18 7.29
N SER A 297 -9.99 -22.26 7.91
CA SER A 297 -11.24 -22.55 7.22
C SER A 297 -11.67 -21.44 6.25
N LEU A 298 -11.26 -20.20 6.51
CA LEU A 298 -11.57 -19.02 5.70
C LEU A 298 -10.50 -18.72 4.64
N THR A 299 -9.43 -19.52 4.56
CA THR A 299 -8.25 -19.21 3.72
C THR A 299 -8.29 -19.76 2.30
N GLY A 300 -9.29 -20.56 1.92
CA GLY A 300 -9.31 -21.15 0.56
C GLY A 300 -9.26 -20.06 -0.52
N GLY A 301 -8.41 -20.21 -1.54
CA GLY A 301 -8.13 -19.23 -2.59
C GLY A 301 -7.18 -18.08 -2.20
N LEU A 302 -6.74 -17.97 -0.94
CA LEU A 302 -5.86 -16.89 -0.47
C LEU A 302 -4.36 -17.22 -0.60
N GLY A 303 -4.01 -18.32 -1.29
CA GLY A 303 -2.65 -18.66 -1.72
C GLY A 303 -1.62 -18.59 -0.60
N PRO A 304 -0.63 -17.66 -0.63
CA PRO A 304 0.39 -17.56 0.42
C PRO A 304 -0.17 -17.41 1.84
N VAL A 305 -1.34 -16.80 2.02
CA VAL A 305 -1.97 -16.67 3.35
C VAL A 305 -2.43 -18.03 3.86
N ALA A 306 -3.04 -18.84 3.00
CA ALA A 306 -3.48 -20.20 3.30
C ALA A 306 -2.30 -21.14 3.54
N ARG A 307 -1.28 -21.08 2.67
CA ARG A 307 -0.05 -21.89 2.77
C ARG A 307 0.73 -21.60 4.04
N ALA A 308 0.73 -20.35 4.51
CA ALA A 308 1.32 -19.97 5.78
C ALA A 308 0.61 -20.57 7.01
N GLY A 309 -0.63 -21.03 6.87
CA GLY A 309 -1.46 -21.70 7.90
C GLY A 309 -1.67 -23.21 7.67
N GLY A 310 -0.90 -23.82 6.77
CA GLY A 310 -0.80 -25.28 6.62
C GLY A 310 -1.63 -25.86 5.47
N ARG A 311 -2.43 -25.03 4.80
CA ARG A 311 -3.28 -25.46 3.69
C ARG A 311 -2.51 -25.34 2.37
N PRO A 312 -2.33 -26.42 1.58
CA PRO A 312 -1.64 -26.38 0.28
C PRO A 312 -2.57 -25.80 -0.81
N ASP A 313 -3.08 -24.60 -0.59
CA ASP A 313 -3.97 -23.86 -1.48
C ASP A 313 -3.13 -23.20 -2.57
N ASP A 314 -3.07 -23.79 -3.76
CA ASP A 314 -2.25 -23.31 -4.88
C ASP A 314 -2.79 -23.82 -6.22
N ALA A 315 -3.23 -22.92 -7.09
CA ALA A 315 -3.80 -23.29 -8.39
C ALA A 315 -2.75 -23.92 -9.35
N ARG A 316 -1.45 -23.79 -9.08
CA ARG A 316 -0.40 -24.47 -9.87
C ARG A 316 -0.46 -26.00 -9.72
N LEU A 317 -1.12 -26.52 -8.70
CA LEU A 317 -1.35 -27.96 -8.55
C LEU A 317 -2.31 -28.51 -9.62
N GLU A 318 -3.18 -27.67 -10.17
CA GLU A 318 -4.16 -28.05 -11.20
C GLU A 318 -3.52 -28.03 -12.60
N ASP A 319 -2.56 -27.13 -12.82
CA ASP A 319 -1.86 -26.95 -14.10
C ASP A 319 -1.02 -28.18 -14.50
N PRO A 320 -1.25 -28.78 -15.70
CA PRO A 320 -0.51 -29.95 -16.16
C PRO A 320 1.01 -29.73 -16.32
N THR A 321 1.43 -28.53 -16.71
CA THR A 321 2.84 -28.21 -16.92
C THR A 321 3.57 -28.14 -15.58
N TYR A 322 3.02 -27.45 -14.57
CA TYR A 322 3.59 -27.43 -13.22
C TYR A 322 3.63 -28.83 -12.59
N ARG A 323 2.58 -29.65 -12.76
CA ARG A 323 2.60 -31.05 -12.33
C ARG A 323 3.71 -31.86 -13.00
N SER A 324 3.95 -31.64 -14.29
CA SER A 324 5.04 -32.32 -15.02
C SER A 324 6.45 -31.93 -14.53
N LEU A 325 6.58 -30.75 -13.91
CA LEU A 325 7.82 -30.29 -13.28
C LEU A 325 7.98 -30.82 -11.84
N GLY A 326 6.99 -31.55 -11.31
CA GLY A 326 7.01 -32.01 -9.92
C GLY A 326 6.79 -30.90 -8.91
N PHE A 327 6.08 -29.83 -9.29
CA PHE A 327 5.76 -28.73 -8.39
C PHE A 327 5.02 -29.22 -7.13
N SER A 328 5.43 -28.71 -5.97
CA SER A 328 4.75 -28.91 -4.70
C SER A 328 4.79 -27.61 -3.89
N PRO A 329 3.66 -27.09 -3.38
CA PRO A 329 3.64 -25.85 -2.62
C PRO A 329 4.37 -26.02 -1.29
N ILE A 330 5.13 -24.99 -0.91
CA ILE A 330 5.71 -24.88 0.43
C ILE A 330 4.60 -24.47 1.40
N THR A 331 4.54 -25.08 2.59
CA THR A 331 3.58 -24.70 3.64
C THR A 331 4.28 -24.50 4.99
N PHE A 332 3.63 -23.73 5.86
CA PHE A 332 3.98 -23.52 7.26
C PHE A 332 2.69 -23.59 8.10
N ASP A 333 2.77 -23.78 9.42
CA ASP A 333 1.57 -24.06 10.24
C ASP A 333 1.13 -22.91 11.17
N GLY A 334 1.66 -21.70 10.98
CA GLY A 334 1.42 -20.61 11.93
C GLY A 334 0.18 -19.76 11.61
N GLY A 335 -0.08 -19.46 10.35
CA GLY A 335 -1.17 -18.58 9.93
C GLY A 335 -1.05 -17.12 10.41
N ASP A 336 0.03 -16.77 11.12
CA ASP A 336 0.33 -15.43 11.66
C ASP A 336 1.21 -14.61 10.69
N PRO A 337 1.40 -13.29 10.92
CA PRO A 337 2.27 -12.46 10.09
C PRO A 337 3.67 -13.05 9.91
N ARG A 338 4.23 -13.65 10.97
CA ARG A 338 5.54 -14.29 10.95
C ARG A 338 5.58 -15.45 9.94
N SER A 339 4.59 -16.32 9.91
CA SER A 339 4.50 -17.40 8.92
C SER A 339 4.26 -16.87 7.51
N ARG A 340 3.45 -15.81 7.34
CA ARG A 340 3.25 -15.17 6.02
C ARG A 340 4.51 -14.56 5.43
N TRP A 341 5.41 -14.03 6.27
CA TRP A 341 6.74 -13.59 5.85
C TRP A 341 7.64 -14.76 5.44
N ARG A 342 7.65 -15.85 6.21
CA ARG A 342 8.41 -17.07 5.87
C ARG A 342 7.93 -17.68 4.56
N GLN A 343 6.61 -17.72 4.36
CA GLN A 343 5.98 -18.20 3.14
C GLN A 343 6.51 -17.46 1.92
N ARG A 344 6.39 -16.13 1.89
CA ARG A 344 6.84 -15.32 0.74
C ARG A 344 8.35 -15.40 0.52
N LEU A 345 9.16 -15.46 1.59
CA LEU A 345 10.60 -15.65 1.45
C LEU A 345 10.95 -17.00 0.81
N ALA A 346 10.26 -18.07 1.18
CA ALA A 346 10.47 -19.40 0.61
C ALA A 346 9.98 -19.48 -0.84
N GLU A 347 8.86 -18.83 -1.15
CA GLU A 347 8.31 -18.78 -2.51
C GLU A 347 9.21 -18.01 -3.49
N ILE A 348 9.95 -16.98 -3.06
CA ILE A 348 10.94 -16.32 -3.93
C ILE A 348 12.00 -17.33 -4.42
N THR A 349 12.55 -18.13 -3.50
CA THR A 349 13.56 -19.15 -3.85
C THR A 349 12.95 -20.20 -4.79
N GLN A 350 11.76 -20.72 -4.45
CA GLN A 350 11.07 -21.71 -5.28
C GLN A 350 10.75 -21.18 -6.69
N SER A 351 10.34 -19.92 -6.81
CA SER A 351 10.10 -19.30 -8.11
C SER A 351 11.36 -19.29 -8.99
N LEU A 352 12.54 -18.97 -8.45
CA LEU A 352 13.78 -19.00 -9.23
C LEU A 352 14.18 -20.41 -9.68
N GLU A 353 13.93 -21.42 -8.84
CA GLU A 353 14.11 -22.83 -9.20
C GLU A 353 13.19 -23.23 -10.36
N LEU A 354 11.91 -22.84 -10.30
CA LEU A 354 10.91 -23.10 -11.34
C LEU A 354 11.23 -22.39 -12.65
N VAL A 355 11.78 -21.17 -12.62
CA VAL A 355 12.26 -20.49 -13.84
C VAL A 355 13.35 -21.30 -14.53
N THR A 356 14.24 -21.92 -13.75
CA THR A 356 15.33 -22.75 -14.28
C THR A 356 14.81 -24.07 -14.85
N GLN A 357 13.89 -24.73 -14.13
CA GLN A 357 13.30 -26.01 -14.55
C GLN A 357 12.33 -25.86 -15.74
N GLY A 358 11.61 -24.75 -15.82
CA GLY A 358 10.56 -24.46 -16.80
C GLY A 358 10.96 -23.51 -17.92
N ARG A 359 12.25 -23.34 -18.21
CA ARG A 359 12.80 -22.30 -19.12
C ARG A 359 12.05 -22.14 -20.45
N ASP A 360 11.64 -23.25 -21.07
CA ASP A 360 10.96 -23.26 -22.38
C ASP A 360 9.49 -23.74 -22.29
N ARG A 361 8.93 -23.75 -21.08
CA ARG A 361 7.59 -24.25 -20.79
C ARG A 361 6.60 -23.09 -20.61
N ARG A 362 5.35 -23.36 -20.97
CA ARG A 362 4.21 -22.44 -20.79
C ARG A 362 3.14 -23.08 -19.92
N ALA A 363 2.45 -22.29 -19.13
CA ALA A 363 1.42 -22.72 -18.18
C ALA A 363 0.21 -21.79 -18.21
N PHE A 364 -0.88 -22.23 -17.59
CA PHE A 364 -2.18 -21.56 -17.49
C PHE A 364 -2.86 -21.33 -18.85
N GLY A 365 -3.82 -20.39 -18.91
CA GLY A 365 -4.59 -20.06 -20.10
C GLY A 365 -5.99 -20.68 -20.16
N GLU A 366 -6.50 -21.19 -19.05
CA GLU A 366 -7.82 -21.83 -18.95
C GLU A 366 -8.71 -21.14 -17.89
N GLY A 367 -8.66 -19.81 -17.82
CA GLY A 367 -9.49 -19.01 -16.91
C GLY A 367 -9.06 -19.02 -15.45
N VAL A 368 -7.98 -19.74 -15.09
CA VAL A 368 -7.43 -19.82 -13.73
C VAL A 368 -5.92 -19.60 -13.75
N VAL A 369 -5.42 -18.80 -12.81
CA VAL A 369 -3.99 -18.62 -12.54
C VAL A 369 -3.73 -18.46 -11.04
N GLU A 370 -2.61 -19.00 -10.55
CA GLU A 370 -2.11 -18.63 -9.22
C GLU A 370 -1.41 -17.27 -9.31
N GLY A 371 -2.07 -16.21 -8.85
CA GLY A 371 -1.45 -14.89 -8.68
C GLY A 371 -0.49 -14.85 -7.48
N PRO A 372 0.25 -13.75 -7.25
CA PRO A 372 1.16 -13.63 -6.11
C PRO A 372 0.42 -13.52 -4.76
N ARG A 373 -0.90 -13.29 -4.79
CA ARG A 373 -1.77 -13.18 -3.62
C ARG A 373 -2.71 -14.37 -3.45
N GLY A 374 -2.74 -15.29 -4.42
CA GLY A 374 -3.61 -16.46 -4.44
C GLY A 374 -4.31 -16.66 -5.77
N ARG A 375 -5.35 -17.50 -5.76
CA ARG A 375 -6.07 -17.95 -6.95
C ARG A 375 -6.84 -16.80 -7.60
N LEU A 376 -6.54 -16.51 -8.85
CA LEU A 376 -7.34 -15.66 -9.72
C LEU A 376 -8.11 -16.58 -10.68
N GLU A 377 -9.41 -16.37 -10.78
CA GLU A 377 -10.30 -17.14 -11.65
C GLU A 377 -11.34 -16.20 -12.25
N GLU A 378 -11.63 -16.38 -13.53
CA GLU A 378 -12.61 -15.55 -14.24
C GLU A 378 -14.00 -15.66 -13.61
N GLY A 379 -14.63 -14.51 -13.32
CA GLY A 379 -15.95 -14.44 -12.68
C GLY A 379 -15.98 -14.80 -11.19
N ALA A 380 -14.83 -15.08 -10.56
CA ALA A 380 -14.74 -15.37 -9.13
C ALA A 380 -14.16 -14.18 -8.33
N PRO A 381 -14.52 -14.02 -7.04
CA PRO A 381 -13.90 -13.03 -6.17
C PRO A 381 -12.39 -13.21 -6.07
N THR A 382 -11.62 -12.13 -6.26
CA THR A 382 -10.15 -12.19 -6.17
C THR A 382 -9.67 -12.42 -4.73
N PRO A 383 -8.41 -12.87 -4.54
CA PRO A 383 -7.83 -13.03 -3.21
C PRO A 383 -7.85 -11.73 -2.41
N SER A 384 -7.57 -10.60 -3.05
CA SER A 384 -7.66 -9.28 -2.41
C SER A 384 -9.09 -8.92 -2.00
N SER A 385 -10.10 -9.18 -2.84
CA SER A 385 -11.51 -8.94 -2.48
C SER A 385 -11.92 -9.73 -1.24
N ARG A 386 -11.63 -11.04 -1.25
CA ARG A 386 -11.97 -11.93 -0.13
C ARG A 386 -11.23 -11.54 1.15
N MET A 387 -9.98 -11.11 1.04
CA MET A 387 -9.23 -10.64 2.21
C MET A 387 -9.79 -9.33 2.78
N LEU A 388 -10.27 -8.40 1.93
CA LEU A 388 -10.91 -7.17 2.41
C LEU A 388 -12.19 -7.44 3.20
N GLU A 389 -12.96 -8.47 2.85
CA GLU A 389 -14.14 -8.90 3.61
C GLU A 389 -13.77 -9.41 5.02
N LEU A 390 -12.65 -10.13 5.13
CA LEU A 390 -12.16 -10.67 6.42
C LEU A 390 -11.44 -9.62 7.27
N LEU A 391 -10.96 -8.54 6.65
CA LEU A 391 -10.06 -7.58 7.28
C LEU A 391 -10.65 -6.91 8.54
N PRO A 392 -11.92 -6.44 8.57
CA PRO A 392 -12.50 -5.85 9.77
C PRO A 392 -12.44 -6.76 11.01
N ALA A 393 -12.85 -8.02 10.86
CA ALA A 393 -12.85 -9.00 11.94
C ALA A 393 -11.43 -9.32 12.40
N LEU A 394 -10.47 -9.35 11.47
CA LEU A 394 -9.08 -9.63 11.76
C LEU A 394 -8.36 -8.50 12.52
N LEU A 395 -8.74 -7.24 12.27
CA LEU A 395 -8.14 -6.08 12.92
C LEU A 395 -8.76 -5.74 14.27
N THR A 396 -10.01 -6.13 14.49
CA THR A 396 -10.73 -5.84 15.73
C THR A 396 -10.08 -6.55 16.91
N GLY A 397 -9.84 -5.81 17.99
CA GLY A 397 -9.15 -6.27 19.19
C GLY A 397 -7.63 -6.20 19.10
N LEU A 398 -7.04 -5.82 17.96
CA LEU A 398 -5.59 -5.67 17.84
C LEU A 398 -5.13 -4.29 18.32
N GLU A 399 -3.96 -4.27 18.95
CA GLU A 399 -3.19 -3.04 19.15
C GLU A 399 -2.71 -2.50 17.81
N TRP A 400 -2.58 -1.19 17.68
CA TRP A 400 -2.33 -0.52 16.41
C TRP A 400 -1.05 -1.02 15.71
N GLY A 401 0.03 -1.27 16.46
CA GLY A 401 1.28 -1.82 15.91
C GLY A 401 1.10 -3.22 15.32
N ASP A 402 0.32 -4.07 15.99
CA ASP A 402 -0.04 -5.41 15.52
C ASP A 402 -0.99 -5.36 14.33
N ALA A 403 -1.94 -4.41 14.32
CA ALA A 403 -2.86 -4.19 13.21
C ALA A 403 -2.13 -3.79 11.92
N VAL A 404 -1.16 -2.86 12.01
CA VAL A 404 -0.32 -2.46 10.87
C VAL A 404 0.53 -3.63 10.38
N THR A 405 1.12 -4.39 11.29
CA THR A 405 1.93 -5.58 10.95
C THR A 405 1.07 -6.67 10.30
N CYS A 406 -0.14 -6.88 10.83
CA CYS A 406 -1.12 -7.79 10.27
C CYS A 406 -1.49 -7.38 8.84
N LEU A 407 -2.00 -6.16 8.65
CA LEU A 407 -2.41 -5.64 7.34
C LEU A 407 -1.29 -5.74 6.30
N ALA A 408 -0.08 -5.28 6.64
CA ALA A 408 1.06 -5.33 5.74
C ALA A 408 1.42 -6.77 5.33
N SER A 409 1.21 -7.75 6.22
CA SER A 409 1.52 -9.15 5.94
C SER A 409 0.49 -9.89 5.08
N LEU A 410 -0.71 -9.33 4.91
CA LEU A 410 -1.78 -9.92 4.09
C LEU A 410 -1.56 -9.66 2.60
N ASP A 411 -0.82 -8.59 2.26
CA ASP A 411 -0.52 -8.18 0.88
C ASP A 411 -1.79 -7.94 0.06
N VAL A 412 -2.73 -7.17 0.60
CA VAL A 412 -3.99 -6.84 -0.08
C VAL A 412 -3.76 -5.75 -1.14
N ASP A 413 -4.51 -5.82 -2.24
CA ASP A 413 -4.48 -4.82 -3.30
C ASP A 413 -5.90 -4.38 -3.71
N PRO A 414 -6.31 -3.16 -3.34
CA PRO A 414 -7.63 -2.65 -3.70
C PRO A 414 -7.89 -2.62 -5.21
N ALA A 415 -6.87 -2.47 -6.05
CA ALA A 415 -7.03 -2.51 -7.52
C ALA A 415 -7.36 -3.94 -8.01
N GLU A 416 -6.76 -4.96 -7.40
CA GLU A 416 -7.06 -6.38 -7.68
C GLU A 416 -8.44 -6.76 -7.11
N ALA A 417 -8.81 -6.22 -5.96
CA ALA A 417 -10.10 -6.50 -5.31
C ALA A 417 -11.29 -6.16 -6.23
N ILE A 418 -11.26 -4.97 -6.83
CA ILE A 418 -12.34 -4.51 -7.72
C ILE A 418 -12.25 -5.07 -9.15
N ALA A 419 -11.15 -5.74 -9.52
CA ALA A 419 -11.02 -6.37 -10.83
C ALA A 419 -11.77 -7.70 -10.94
N GLY A 420 -12.18 -8.30 -9.81
CA GLY A 420 -12.97 -9.55 -9.78
C GLY A 420 -14.45 -9.37 -9.47
N THR A 421 -14.90 -8.13 -9.24
CA THR A 421 -16.34 -7.82 -9.20
C THR A 421 -16.85 -7.76 -10.64
N PRO A 422 -17.86 -8.57 -11.02
CA PRO A 422 -18.55 -8.35 -12.30
C PRO A 422 -19.13 -6.94 -12.32
N ASP A 423 -19.04 -6.24 -13.45
CA ASP A 423 -19.70 -4.95 -13.65
C ASP A 423 -21.19 -5.11 -13.30
N THR A 424 -21.62 -4.52 -12.19
CA THR A 424 -23.05 -4.46 -11.82
C THR A 424 -23.76 -3.27 -12.47
N ASP A 425 -23.14 -2.61 -13.46
CA ASP A 425 -23.59 -1.34 -14.02
C ASP A 425 -24.63 -1.47 -15.16
N GLU A 426 -25.40 -2.57 -15.25
CA GLU A 426 -26.51 -2.68 -16.22
C GLU A 426 -27.92 -2.95 -15.64
N GLU A 427 -28.15 -3.00 -14.33
CA GLU A 427 -29.48 -3.40 -13.79
C GLU A 427 -30.30 -2.37 -13.00
N ASP A 428 -29.92 -1.09 -12.95
CA ASP A 428 -30.73 -0.03 -12.30
C ASP A 428 -31.21 1.09 -13.25
N ALA A 429 -31.36 0.78 -14.54
CA ALA A 429 -32.02 1.64 -15.52
C ALA A 429 -33.13 0.89 -16.29
N ALA A 430 -34.22 0.56 -15.58
CA ALA A 430 -35.50 0.20 -16.19
C ALA A 430 -36.68 0.84 -15.44
#